data_AF-A0A922P242-F1
#
_entry.id   AF-A0A922P242-F1
#
_cell.length_a   1.000
_cell.length_b   1.000
_cell.length_c   1.000
_cell.angle_alpha   90.00
_cell.angle_beta   90.00
_cell.angle_gamma   90.00
#
_symmetry.space_group_name_H-M   'P 1'
#
loop_
_entity.id
_entity.type
_entity.pdbx_description
1 polymer ?
#
loop_
_entity_poly.entity_id
_entity_poly.type
_entity_poly.pdbx_seq_one_letter_code
_entity_poly.pdbx_strand_id
1 'polypeptide(L)'
;MIADEDYDGLPPDGWLEEQARAEEERQRLISHHICVDHTVHLFADAANGDATALSFAIATVQRHALAKKELRLSVNDRDRLLDVTMQARGAILALIQDRHGNARLPFAASAVDAVAALIVMWSENEPWNDRPRELRNDVHTRALWLRQEA
;
A
#
# COMPACT_ATOMS: atom_id res chain seq x y z
N MET A 1 -25.33 36.64 33.36
CA MET A 1 -23.92 36.99 33.55
C MET A 1 -23.28 35.81 34.25
N ILE A 2 -22.63 34.93 33.50
CA ILE A 2 -21.82 33.85 34.09
C ILE A 2 -20.51 34.53 34.50
N ALA A 3 -20.13 34.36 35.76
CA ALA A 3 -18.93 34.98 36.32
C ALA A 3 -17.70 34.47 35.58
N ASP A 4 -16.87 35.42 35.16
CA ASP A 4 -15.66 35.27 34.35
C ASP A 4 -14.44 34.94 35.24
N GLU A 5 -14.61 34.15 36.31
CA GLU A 5 -13.66 34.08 37.43
C GLU A 5 -12.93 32.74 37.66
N ASP A 6 -13.14 31.69 36.86
CA ASP A 6 -12.47 30.40 37.07
C ASP A 6 -11.76 29.85 35.82
N TYR A 7 -11.04 30.71 35.07
CA TYR A 7 -10.08 30.25 34.07
C TYR A 7 -8.67 30.73 34.45
N ASP A 8 -7.86 29.83 35.00
CA ASP A 8 -6.49 30.06 35.47
C ASP A 8 -5.47 30.22 34.32
N GLY A 9 -5.94 30.19 33.06
CA GLY A 9 -5.09 30.28 31.88
C GLY A 9 -4.33 29.00 31.57
N LEU A 10 -4.49 27.94 32.37
CA LEU A 10 -3.88 26.64 32.11
C LEU A 10 -4.79 25.83 31.18
N PRO A 11 -4.22 25.13 30.18
CA PRO A 11 -5.01 24.23 29.38
C PRO A 11 -5.62 23.14 30.27
N PRO A 12 -6.83 22.65 29.96
CA PRO A 12 -7.49 21.59 30.74
C PRO A 12 -6.57 20.38 30.94
N ASP A 13 -6.68 19.72 32.11
CA ASP A 13 -5.95 18.48 32.38
C ASP A 13 -6.15 17.47 31.23
N GLY A 14 -5.05 16.92 30.71
CA GLY A 14 -5.06 15.98 29.57
C GLY A 14 -5.03 16.62 28.17
N TRP A 15 -5.19 17.94 28.04
CA TRP A 15 -5.18 18.64 26.74
C TRP A 15 -3.85 18.49 26.00
N LEU A 16 -2.72 18.55 26.70
CA LEU A 16 -1.39 18.36 26.09
C LEU A 16 -1.19 16.91 25.60
N GLU A 17 -1.71 15.92 26.33
CA GLU A 17 -1.65 14.51 25.92
C GLU A 17 -2.59 14.21 24.75
N GLU A 18 -3.75 14.87 24.70
CA GLU A 18 -4.68 14.80 23.57
C GLU A 18 -4.09 15.46 22.32
N GLN A 19 -3.47 16.64 22.47
CA GLN A 19 -2.74 17.29 21.38
C GLN A 19 -1.57 16.45 20.86
N ALA A 20 -0.79 15.85 21.76
CA ALA A 20 0.32 14.97 21.36
C ALA A 20 -0.17 13.76 20.56
N ARG A 21 -1.28 13.12 21.00
CA ARG A 21 -1.91 12.01 20.26
C ARG A 21 -2.46 12.46 18.91
N ALA A 22 -3.12 13.62 18.85
CA ALA A 22 -3.66 14.17 17.61
C ALA A 22 -2.55 14.49 16.59
N GLU A 23 -1.43 15.05 17.04
CA GLU A 23 -0.29 15.34 16.17
C GLU A 23 0.43 14.06 15.72
N GLU A 24 0.55 13.04 16.60
CA GLU A 24 1.07 11.72 16.21
C GLU A 24 0.19 11.06 15.13
N GLU A 25 -1.14 11.08 15.31
CA GLU A 25 -2.09 10.57 14.34
C GLU A 25 -2.00 11.33 13.01
N ARG A 26 -1.93 12.66 13.06
CA ARG A 26 -1.74 13.51 11.88
C ARG A 26 -0.45 13.18 11.16
N GLN A 27 0.67 13.04 11.87
CA GLN A 27 1.96 12.71 11.27
C GLN A 27 1.93 11.32 10.63
N ARG A 28 1.23 10.37 11.25
CA ARG A 28 1.01 9.04 10.69
C ARG A 28 0.18 9.08 9.40
N LEU A 29 -0.88 9.89 9.35
CA LEU A 29 -1.69 10.11 8.15
C LEU A 29 -0.87 10.75 7.01
N ILE A 30 -0.07 11.78 7.32
CA ILE A 30 0.81 12.43 6.34
C ILE A 30 1.82 11.41 5.79
N SER A 31 2.48 10.66 6.67
CA SER A 31 3.46 9.65 6.26
C SER A 31 2.82 8.56 5.40
N HIS A 32 1.61 8.13 5.72
CA HIS A 32 0.86 7.19 4.92
C HIS A 32 0.55 7.73 3.53
N HIS A 33 0.05 8.98 3.43
CA HIS A 33 -0.25 9.59 2.14
C HIS A 33 1.00 9.72 1.25
N ILE A 34 2.13 10.19 1.82
CA ILE A 34 3.42 10.25 1.11
C ILE A 34 3.84 8.86 0.63
N CYS A 35 3.67 7.82 1.45
CA CYS A 35 4.02 6.47 1.08
C CYS A 35 3.15 5.96 -0.09
N VAL A 36 1.85 6.27 -0.09
CA VAL A 36 0.93 5.91 -1.18
C VAL A 36 1.33 6.62 -2.46
N ASP A 37 1.51 7.95 -2.43
CA ASP A 37 1.88 8.71 -3.62
C ASP A 37 3.24 8.27 -4.18
N HIS A 38 4.21 7.98 -3.32
CA HIS A 38 5.49 7.40 -3.74
C HIS A 38 5.30 6.04 -4.41
N THR A 39 4.43 5.18 -3.88
CA THR A 39 4.11 3.88 -4.48
C THR A 39 3.45 4.03 -5.85
N VAL A 40 2.56 5.02 -6.00
CA VAL A 40 1.94 5.37 -7.29
C VAL A 40 3.02 5.78 -8.31
N HIS A 41 3.98 6.61 -7.90
CA HIS A 41 5.10 7.00 -8.78
C HIS A 41 5.95 5.79 -9.19
N LEU A 42 6.27 4.90 -8.27
CA LEU A 42 7.05 3.69 -8.59
C LEU A 42 6.33 2.78 -9.60
N PHE A 43 5.00 2.63 -9.50
CA PHE A 43 4.23 1.90 -10.51
C PHE A 43 4.20 2.63 -11.86
N ALA A 44 4.13 3.96 -11.87
CA ALA A 44 4.22 4.73 -13.11
C ALA A 44 5.60 4.56 -13.77
N ASP A 45 6.69 4.54 -13.00
CA ASP A 45 8.04 4.28 -13.51
C ASP A 45 8.17 2.83 -14.02
N ALA A 46 7.56 1.86 -13.34
CA ALA A 46 7.45 0.49 -13.82
C ALA A 46 6.70 0.38 -15.15
N ALA A 47 5.69 1.23 -15.39
CA ALA A 47 5.00 1.32 -16.67
C ALA A 47 5.91 1.80 -17.82
N ASN A 48 6.99 2.51 -17.48
CA ASN A 48 8.03 2.91 -18.42
C ASN A 48 9.17 1.88 -18.54
N GLY A 49 9.02 0.69 -17.92
CA GLY A 49 9.99 -0.40 -17.99
C GLY A 49 11.04 -0.40 -16.87
N ASP A 50 10.90 0.44 -15.84
CA ASP A 50 11.82 0.39 -14.69
C ASP A 50 11.50 -0.79 -13.77
N ALA A 51 12.31 -1.84 -13.92
CA ALA A 51 12.24 -3.05 -13.12
C ALA A 51 12.54 -2.83 -11.62
N THR A 52 13.44 -1.90 -11.31
CA THR A 52 13.81 -1.58 -9.93
C THR A 52 12.65 -0.89 -9.23
N ALA A 53 12.01 0.07 -9.91
CA ALA A 53 10.82 0.74 -9.42
C ALA A 53 9.68 -0.26 -9.13
N LEU A 54 9.46 -1.22 -10.05
CA LEU A 54 8.48 -2.30 -9.85
C LEU A 54 8.76 -3.11 -8.58
N SER A 55 10.01 -3.52 -8.36
CA SER A 55 10.40 -4.29 -7.18
C SER A 55 10.11 -3.52 -5.88
N PHE A 56 10.44 -2.22 -5.84
CA PHE A 56 10.15 -1.36 -4.69
C PHE A 56 8.64 -1.10 -4.49
N ALA A 57 7.87 -0.92 -5.56
CA ALA A 57 6.43 -0.75 -5.49
C ALA A 57 5.76 -1.98 -4.85
N ILE A 58 6.10 -3.18 -5.35
CA ILE A 58 5.56 -4.43 -4.82
C ILE A 58 5.99 -4.65 -3.37
N ALA A 59 7.26 -4.37 -3.02
CA ALA A 59 7.74 -4.46 -1.64
C ALA A 59 6.91 -3.59 -0.69
N THR A 60 6.59 -2.37 -1.11
CA THR A 60 5.79 -1.42 -0.33
C THR A 60 4.37 -1.93 -0.14
N VAL A 61 3.70 -2.35 -1.22
CA VAL A 61 2.36 -2.95 -1.13
C VAL A 61 2.35 -4.16 -0.20
N GLN A 62 3.31 -5.08 -0.34
CA GLN A 62 3.41 -6.25 0.55
C GLN A 62 3.59 -5.85 2.01
N ARG A 63 4.48 -4.89 2.29
CA ARG A 63 4.74 -4.43 3.66
C ARG A 63 3.45 -3.95 4.32
N HIS A 64 2.67 -3.13 3.64
CA HIS A 64 1.48 -2.52 4.24
C HIS A 64 0.24 -3.42 4.22
N ALA A 65 0.00 -4.16 3.13
CA ALA A 65 -1.12 -5.08 3.03
C ALA A 65 -1.07 -6.20 4.08
N LEU A 66 0.15 -6.66 4.42
CA LEU A 66 0.35 -7.76 5.37
C LEU A 66 0.48 -7.32 6.83
N ALA A 67 0.65 -6.02 7.07
CA ALA A 67 0.85 -5.49 8.41
C ALA A 67 -0.47 -5.46 9.21
N LYS A 68 -0.40 -5.91 10.47
CA LYS A 68 -1.56 -6.02 11.37
C LYS A 68 -2.14 -4.67 11.81
N LYS A 69 -1.30 -3.63 11.85
CA LYS A 69 -1.64 -2.31 12.44
C LYS A 69 -1.36 -1.16 11.48
N GLU A 70 -1.44 -1.38 10.17
CA GLU A 70 -1.23 -0.31 9.19
C GLU A 70 -2.50 0.50 8.92
N LEU A 71 -2.32 1.75 8.53
CA LEU A 71 -3.42 2.58 8.04
C LEU A 71 -3.96 1.96 6.74
N ARG A 72 -5.29 1.95 6.61
CA ARG A 72 -5.98 1.43 5.43
C ARG A 72 -5.98 2.48 4.34
N LEU A 73 -5.87 2.02 3.10
CA LEU A 73 -6.04 2.90 1.95
C LEU A 73 -7.44 3.50 1.95
N SER A 74 -7.53 4.77 1.60
CA SER A 74 -8.80 5.34 1.18
C SER A 74 -9.27 4.66 -0.12
N VAL A 75 -10.57 4.70 -0.40
CA VAL A 75 -11.12 4.17 -1.66
C VAL A 75 -10.43 4.82 -2.88
N ASN A 76 -10.21 6.13 -2.82
CA ASN A 76 -9.54 6.88 -3.89
C ASN A 76 -8.09 6.43 -4.08
N ASP A 77 -7.34 6.21 -3.00
CA ASP A 77 -5.95 5.77 -3.06
C ASP A 77 -5.83 4.33 -3.58
N ARG A 78 -6.75 3.45 -3.16
CA ARG A 78 -6.85 2.09 -3.70
C ARG A 78 -7.07 2.14 -5.21
N ASP A 79 -8.05 2.90 -5.67
CA ASP A 79 -8.42 2.95 -7.09
C ASP A 79 -7.27 3.56 -7.91
N ARG A 80 -6.63 4.62 -7.42
CA ARG A 80 -5.41 5.20 -8.03
C ARG A 80 -4.30 4.15 -8.17
N LEU A 81 -4.02 3.38 -7.12
CA LEU A 81 -2.98 2.34 -7.13
C LEU A 81 -3.33 1.20 -8.10
N LEU A 82 -4.59 0.78 -8.15
CA LEU A 82 -5.06 -0.23 -9.10
C LEU A 82 -4.90 0.25 -10.53
N ASP A 83 -5.31 1.49 -10.82
CA ASP A 83 -5.20 2.07 -12.16
C ASP A 83 -3.75 2.10 -12.65
N VAL A 84 -2.80 2.60 -11.84
CA VAL A 84 -1.39 2.63 -12.25
C VAL A 84 -0.78 1.24 -12.34
N THR A 85 -1.21 0.28 -11.50
CA THR A 85 -0.77 -1.12 -11.60
C THR A 85 -1.25 -1.73 -12.92
N MET A 86 -2.49 -1.46 -13.34
CA MET A 86 -3.04 -1.96 -14.60
C MET A 86 -2.40 -1.29 -15.82
N GLN A 87 -2.08 0.00 -15.73
CA GLN A 87 -1.28 0.68 -16.77
C GLN A 87 0.12 0.07 -16.89
N ALA A 88 0.76 -0.27 -15.77
CA ALA A 88 2.08 -0.90 -15.76
C ALA A 88 2.07 -2.35 -16.26
N ARG A 89 0.92 -3.04 -16.20
CA ARG A 89 0.80 -4.48 -16.53
C ARG A 89 1.45 -4.86 -17.86
N GLY A 90 1.26 -4.06 -18.92
CA GLY A 90 1.85 -4.34 -20.24
C GLY A 90 3.38 -4.34 -20.20
N ALA A 91 3.98 -3.30 -19.60
CA ALA A 91 5.42 -3.17 -19.46
C ALA A 91 6.02 -4.25 -18.55
N ILE A 92 5.33 -4.59 -17.45
CA ILE A 92 5.72 -5.67 -16.55
C ILE A 92 5.79 -7.01 -17.31
N LEU A 93 4.76 -7.32 -18.10
CA LEU A 93 4.73 -8.57 -18.87
C LEU A 93 5.80 -8.59 -19.96
N ALA A 94 6.04 -7.48 -20.65
CA ALA A 94 7.12 -7.37 -21.63
C ALA A 94 8.49 -7.61 -20.98
N LEU A 95 8.74 -7.01 -19.80
CA LEU A 95 10.00 -7.20 -19.07
C LEU A 95 10.25 -8.68 -18.71
N ILE A 96 9.22 -9.38 -18.26
CA ILE A 96 9.31 -10.81 -17.95
C ILE A 96 9.47 -11.64 -19.23
N GLN A 97 8.78 -11.27 -20.31
CA GLN A 97 8.90 -11.91 -21.62
C GLN A 97 10.35 -11.84 -22.13
N ASP A 98 10.97 -10.67 -22.03
CA ASP A 98 12.33 -10.45 -22.53
C ASP A 98 13.37 -11.28 -21.73
N ARG A 99 13.14 -11.46 -20.43
CA ARG A 99 14.06 -12.21 -19.55
C ARG A 99 13.88 -13.73 -19.59
N HIS A 100 12.65 -14.22 -19.74
CA HIS A 100 12.34 -15.64 -19.56
C HIS A 100 11.57 -16.28 -20.72
N GLY A 101 11.21 -15.50 -21.72
CA GLY A 101 10.37 -15.92 -22.83
C GLY A 101 8.90 -16.11 -22.47
N ASN A 102 8.12 -16.59 -23.44
CA ASN A 102 6.66 -16.64 -23.35
C ASN A 102 6.12 -17.65 -22.33
N ALA A 103 6.92 -18.65 -21.93
CA ALA A 103 6.47 -19.72 -21.06
C ALA A 103 6.04 -19.24 -19.66
N ARG A 104 6.62 -18.12 -19.18
CA ARG A 104 6.31 -17.56 -17.86
C ARG A 104 5.19 -16.53 -17.86
N LEU A 105 4.72 -16.09 -19.03
CA LEU A 105 3.71 -15.03 -19.15
C LEU A 105 2.40 -15.32 -18.42
N PRO A 106 1.82 -16.55 -18.47
CA PRO A 106 0.59 -16.82 -17.73
C PRO A 106 0.76 -16.68 -16.22
N PHE A 107 1.90 -17.13 -15.69
CA PHE A 107 2.20 -16.99 -14.26
C PHE A 107 2.45 -15.52 -13.89
N ALA A 108 3.17 -14.78 -14.73
CA ALA A 108 3.44 -13.36 -14.53
C ALA A 108 2.17 -12.51 -14.53
N ALA A 109 1.24 -12.78 -15.45
CA ALA A 109 -0.06 -12.13 -15.48
C ALA A 109 -0.81 -12.33 -14.17
N SER A 110 -0.86 -13.57 -13.69
CA SER A 110 -1.50 -13.85 -12.41
C SER A 110 -0.76 -13.27 -11.21
N ALA A 111 0.56 -13.08 -11.30
CA ALA A 111 1.32 -12.41 -10.25
C ALA A 111 1.04 -10.91 -10.19
N VAL A 112 0.80 -10.25 -11.32
CA VAL A 112 0.28 -8.87 -11.34
C VAL A 112 -1.10 -8.81 -10.69
N ASP A 113 -1.99 -9.77 -11.00
CA ASP A 113 -3.32 -9.84 -10.39
C ASP A 113 -3.23 -10.06 -8.87
N ALA A 114 -2.24 -10.82 -8.39
CA ALA A 114 -1.97 -10.99 -6.97
C ALA A 114 -1.52 -9.69 -6.28
N VAL A 115 -0.74 -8.84 -6.96
CA VAL A 115 -0.39 -7.50 -6.45
C VAL A 115 -1.63 -6.62 -6.36
N ALA A 116 -2.50 -6.64 -7.38
CA ALA A 116 -3.78 -5.94 -7.34
C ALA A 116 -4.67 -6.43 -6.17
N ALA A 117 -4.69 -7.75 -5.94
CA ALA A 117 -5.39 -8.31 -4.79
C ALA A 117 -4.82 -7.78 -3.46
N LEU A 118 -3.50 -7.68 -3.29
CA LEU A 118 -2.91 -7.08 -2.08
C LEU A 118 -3.32 -5.61 -1.89
N ILE A 119 -3.43 -4.82 -2.96
CA ILE A 119 -3.91 -3.44 -2.88
C ILE A 119 -5.35 -3.39 -2.37
N VAL A 120 -6.24 -4.25 -2.92
CA VAL A 120 -7.62 -4.37 -2.45
C VAL A 120 -7.65 -4.77 -0.97
N MET A 121 -6.89 -5.79 -0.58
CA MET A 121 -6.84 -6.28 0.80
C MET A 121 -6.28 -5.23 1.78
N TRP A 122 -5.36 -4.36 1.34
CA TRP A 122 -4.88 -3.24 2.13
C TRP A 122 -5.97 -2.18 2.38
N SER A 123 -6.94 -2.03 1.48
CA SER A 123 -8.09 -1.13 1.68
C SER A 123 -9.17 -1.71 2.60
N GLU A 124 -9.19 -3.03 2.81
CA GLU A 124 -10.25 -3.71 3.54
C GLU A 124 -10.04 -3.66 5.07
N ASN A 125 -11.15 -3.67 5.80
CA ASN A 125 -11.12 -3.72 7.27
C ASN A 125 -10.77 -5.13 7.80
N GLU A 126 -10.95 -6.16 6.99
CA GLU A 126 -10.66 -7.54 7.37
C GLU A 126 -9.13 -7.77 7.48
N PRO A 127 -8.64 -8.21 8.65
CA PRO A 127 -7.22 -8.53 8.84
C PRO A 127 -6.73 -9.58 7.84
N TRP A 128 -5.49 -9.41 7.37
CA TRP A 128 -4.85 -10.42 6.52
C TRP A 128 -4.93 -11.83 7.12
N ASN A 129 -4.81 -11.98 8.44
CA ASN A 129 -4.74 -13.30 9.07
C ASN A 129 -6.07 -14.06 9.12
N ASP A 130 -7.19 -13.38 8.88
CA ASP A 130 -8.52 -13.98 8.96
C ASP A 130 -8.89 -14.69 7.64
N ARG A 131 -8.15 -14.41 6.57
CA ARG A 131 -8.34 -15.03 5.26
C ARG A 131 -7.85 -16.48 5.20
N PRO A 132 -8.43 -17.32 4.32
CA PRO A 132 -7.97 -18.69 4.10
C PRO A 132 -6.47 -18.77 3.85
N ARG A 133 -5.79 -19.71 4.52
CA ARG A 133 -4.33 -19.83 4.49
C ARG A 133 -3.80 -20.03 3.07
N GLU A 134 -4.51 -20.80 2.27
CA GLU A 134 -4.16 -21.14 0.88
C GLU A 134 -4.17 -19.89 0.01
N LEU A 135 -5.22 -19.06 0.14
CA LEU A 135 -5.32 -17.77 -0.57
C LEU A 135 -4.16 -16.85 -0.19
N ARG A 136 -3.87 -16.74 1.11
CA ARG A 136 -2.79 -15.89 1.62
C ARG A 136 -1.44 -16.30 1.07
N ASN A 137 -1.15 -17.60 1.11
CA ASN A 137 0.08 -18.15 0.58
C ASN A 137 0.19 -17.91 -0.92
N ASP A 138 -0.87 -18.20 -1.69
CA ASP A 138 -0.86 -18.05 -3.14
C ASP A 138 -0.61 -16.59 -3.56
N VAL A 139 -1.37 -15.64 -3.00
CA VAL A 139 -1.22 -14.21 -3.28
C VAL A 139 0.18 -13.71 -2.89
N HIS A 140 0.63 -14.06 -1.68
CA HIS A 140 1.94 -13.63 -1.20
C HIS A 140 3.09 -14.19 -2.04
N THR A 141 3.05 -15.49 -2.37
CA THR A 141 4.08 -16.16 -3.16
C THR A 141 4.14 -15.59 -4.58
N ARG A 142 3.01 -15.34 -5.23
CA ARG A 142 3.01 -14.75 -6.57
C ARG A 142 3.55 -13.33 -6.59
N ALA A 143 3.12 -12.48 -5.65
CA ALA A 143 3.64 -11.12 -5.53
C ALA A 143 5.15 -11.12 -5.21
N LEU A 144 5.61 -12.02 -4.34
CA LEU A 144 7.03 -12.18 -4.01
C LEU A 144 7.84 -12.63 -5.22
N TRP A 145 7.33 -13.59 -5.99
CA TRP A 145 7.96 -14.05 -7.22
C TRP A 145 8.11 -12.89 -8.20
N LEU A 146 7.04 -12.11 -8.46
CA LEU A 146 7.10 -10.99 -9.39
C LEU A 146 8.13 -9.94 -8.97
N ARG A 147 8.21 -9.66 -7.67
CA ARG A 147 9.21 -8.74 -7.10
C ARG A 147 10.66 -9.17 -7.35
N GLN A 148 10.91 -10.49 -7.38
CA GLN A 148 12.25 -11.06 -7.58
C GLN A 148 12.66 -11.16 -9.05
N GLU A 149 11.69 -11.19 -9.95
CA GLU A 149 11.91 -11.32 -11.40
C GLU A 149 11.87 -9.98 -12.12
N ALA A 150 11.37 -8.93 -11.45
CA ALA A 150 11.56 -7.51 -11.75
C ALA A 150 13.02 -7.11 -11.51
#